data_AF-A0A7Y4QQI1-F1
#
_entry.id   AF-A0A7Y4QQI1-F1
#
_cell.length_a   1.000
_cell.length_b   1.000
_cell.length_c   1.000
_cell.angle_alpha   90.00
_cell.angle_beta   90.00
_cell.angle_gamma   90.00
#
_symmetry.space_group_name_H-M   'P 1'
#
loop_
_entity.id
_entity.type
_entity.pdbx_description
1 polymer ?
#
loop_
_entity_poly.entity_id
_entity_poly.type
_entity_poly.pdbx_seq_one_letter_code
_entity_poly.pdbx_strand_id
1 'polypeptide(L)'
;MPSFVYVARETGTGREIRSSVEAVTEQAAVAALLNRNLLVVSIQEKIGKKGRTGGGKVALSDLVIFTRQLATMIDAGLAMVQCLQALADQTQNKVMRDVIKDVCTRVAGGDSFSEALQKHPQAF
;
A
#
# COMPACT_ATOMS: atom_id res chain seq x y z
N MET A 1 9.77 -1.29 -9.55
CA MET A 1 10.89 -0.35 -9.30
C MET A 1 10.48 0.54 -8.13
N PRO A 2 11.38 0.88 -7.19
CA PRO A 2 11.04 1.85 -6.15
C PRO A 2 10.75 3.21 -6.79
N SER A 3 9.80 3.93 -6.20
CA SER A 3 9.52 5.31 -6.57
C SER A 3 9.99 6.20 -5.44
N PHE A 4 10.50 7.39 -5.76
CA PHE A 4 10.97 8.38 -4.81
C PHE A 4 10.13 9.64 -4.99
N VAL A 5 9.56 10.17 -3.93
CA VAL A 5 8.93 11.48 -3.96
C VAL A 5 10.02 12.51 -3.67
N TYR A 6 10.14 13.50 -4.52
CA TYR A 6 11.13 14.55 -4.37
C TYR A 6 10.47 15.93 -4.40
N VAL A 7 11.06 16.83 -3.62
CA VAL A 7 10.89 18.27 -3.73
C VAL A 7 12.19 18.77 -4.34
N ALA A 8 12.13 19.27 -5.56
CA ALA A 8 13.30 19.87 -6.20
C ALA A 8 12.99 21.29 -6.65
N ARG A 9 14.00 22.15 -6.60
CA ARG A 9 13.92 23.53 -7.02
C ARG A 9 14.57 23.68 -8.39
N GLU A 10 13.87 24.30 -9.31
CA GLU A 10 14.38 24.56 -10.65
C GLU A 10 15.41 25.70 -10.59
N THR A 11 16.59 25.49 -11.20
CA THR A 11 17.74 26.40 -11.06
C THR A 11 17.52 27.76 -11.74
N GLY A 12 16.66 27.82 -12.77
CA GLY A 12 16.37 29.05 -13.51
C GLY A 12 15.24 29.91 -12.91
N THR A 13 14.14 29.29 -12.50
CA THR A 13 12.93 30.00 -12.03
C THR A 13 12.78 30.03 -10.52
N GLY A 14 13.60 29.27 -9.79
CA GLY A 14 13.50 29.13 -8.34
C GLY A 14 12.21 28.43 -7.89
N ARG A 15 11.44 27.85 -8.83
CA ARG A 15 10.17 27.19 -8.57
C ARG A 15 10.38 25.83 -7.94
N GLU A 16 9.69 25.57 -6.83
CA GLU A 16 9.67 24.26 -6.22
C GLU A 16 8.69 23.33 -6.95
N ILE A 17 9.19 22.17 -7.33
CA ILE A 17 8.43 21.12 -8.01
C ILE A 17 8.40 19.91 -7.08
N ARG A 18 7.19 19.46 -6.78
CA ARG A 18 6.93 18.24 -6.03
C ARG A 18 6.46 17.17 -7.00
N SER A 19 7.27 16.16 -7.23
CA SER A 19 6.93 15.07 -8.15
C SER A 19 7.56 13.76 -7.68
N SER A 20 7.23 12.68 -8.37
CA SER A 20 7.82 11.36 -8.13
C SER A 20 8.76 10.97 -9.26
N VAL A 21 9.88 10.33 -8.93
CA VAL A 21 10.83 9.74 -9.88
C VAL A 21 10.97 8.26 -9.58
N GLU A 22 10.95 7.43 -10.61
CA GLU A 22 11.28 6.01 -10.48
C GLU A 22 12.79 5.84 -10.60
N ALA A 23 13.40 5.18 -9.63
CA ALA A 23 14.83 4.95 -9.61
C ALA A 23 15.15 3.66 -8.85
N VAL A 24 16.34 3.10 -9.10
CA VAL A 24 16.78 1.86 -8.43
C VAL A 24 17.35 2.15 -7.04
N THR A 25 17.93 3.34 -6.84
CA THR A 25 18.52 3.80 -5.58
C THR A 25 18.30 5.31 -5.40
N GLU A 26 18.41 5.81 -4.16
CA GLU A 26 18.34 7.24 -3.88
C GLU A 26 19.40 8.02 -4.66
N GLN A 27 20.63 7.49 -4.74
CA GLN A 27 21.70 8.08 -5.55
C GLN A 27 21.32 8.16 -7.03
N ALA A 28 20.71 7.11 -7.59
CA ALA A 28 20.22 7.13 -8.97
C ALA A 28 19.08 8.13 -9.17
N ALA A 29 18.21 8.31 -8.17
CA ALA A 29 17.15 9.31 -8.20
C ALA A 29 17.73 10.74 -8.17
N VAL A 30 18.70 11.02 -7.31
CA VAL A 30 19.39 12.32 -7.25
C VAL A 30 20.12 12.61 -8.56
N ALA A 31 20.82 11.62 -9.12
CA ALA A 31 21.49 11.77 -10.42
C ALA A 31 20.49 12.04 -11.56
N ALA A 32 19.33 11.40 -11.57
CA ALA A 32 18.27 11.64 -12.55
C ALA A 32 17.66 13.05 -12.44
N LEU A 33 17.60 13.60 -11.22
CA LEU A 33 17.10 14.96 -10.97
C LEU A 33 18.14 16.03 -11.31
N LEU A 34 19.41 15.80 -11.00
CA LEU A 34 20.52 16.67 -11.39
C LEU A 34 20.65 16.78 -12.91
N ASN A 35 20.53 15.66 -13.64
CA ASN A 35 20.52 15.66 -15.11
C ASN A 35 19.33 16.43 -15.72
N ARG A 36 18.30 16.74 -14.92
CA ARG A 36 17.13 17.55 -15.31
C ARG A 36 17.26 19.02 -14.87
N ASN A 37 18.44 19.48 -14.44
CA ASN A 37 18.68 20.81 -13.88
C ASN A 37 17.82 21.15 -12.64
N LEU A 38 17.41 20.12 -11.90
CA LEU A 38 16.62 20.24 -10.69
C LEU A 38 17.53 20.06 -9.46
N LEU A 39 17.57 21.06 -8.59
CA LEU A 39 18.25 20.97 -7.29
C LEU A 39 17.35 20.25 -6.29
N VAL A 40 17.73 19.05 -5.88
CA VAL A 40 16.98 18.27 -4.89
C VAL A 40 17.06 18.96 -3.53
N VAL A 41 15.92 19.45 -3.04
CA VAL A 41 15.79 20.05 -1.70
C VAL A 41 15.52 18.96 -0.66
N SER A 42 14.68 18.00 -1.04
CA SER A 42 14.41 16.82 -0.22
C SER A 42 14.00 15.68 -1.13
N ILE A 43 14.58 14.50 -0.90
CA ILE A 43 14.16 13.26 -1.54
C ILE A 43 13.78 12.28 -0.45
N GLN A 44 12.62 11.67 -0.61
CA GLN A 44 12.18 10.58 0.24
C GLN A 44 11.85 9.42 -0.67
N GLU A 45 12.38 8.25 -0.34
CA GLU A 45 11.89 7.02 -0.95
C GLU A 45 10.39 6.94 -0.66
N LYS A 46 9.59 6.85 -1.73
CA LYS A 46 8.22 6.38 -1.62
C LYS A 46 8.36 4.88 -1.40
N ILE A 47 8.77 4.54 -0.17
CA ILE A 47 8.64 3.21 0.37
C ILE A 47 7.15 2.96 0.22
N GLY A 48 6.76 2.20 -0.81
CA GLY A 48 5.38 1.78 -1.00
C GLY A 48 5.01 1.21 0.35
N LYS A 49 4.12 1.89 1.08
CA LYS A 49 3.91 1.68 2.52
C LYS A 49 3.67 0.19 2.72
N LYS A 50 4.73 -0.57 3.01
CA LYS A 50 4.65 -1.92 3.53
C LYS A 50 4.03 -1.67 4.88
N GLY A 51 2.74 -1.98 4.98
CA GLY A 51 1.85 -1.47 6.01
C GLY A 51 2.53 -1.52 7.36
N ARG A 52 2.90 -0.35 7.90
CA ARG A 52 2.92 -0.20 9.34
C ARG A 52 1.45 -0.28 9.75
N THR A 53 0.96 -1.50 9.94
CA THR A 53 -0.28 -1.81 10.66
C THR A 53 -0.08 -1.36 12.09
N GLY A 54 -0.13 -0.04 12.29
CA GLY A 54 -0.05 0.58 13.59
C GLY A 54 -1.33 0.26 14.34
N GLY A 55 -1.31 -0.84 15.10
CA GLY A 55 -1.88 -0.96 16.44
C GLY A 55 -3.35 -0.57 16.64
N GLY A 56 -4.18 -0.59 15.59
CA GLY A 56 -5.62 -0.41 15.72
C GLY A 56 -6.27 -1.76 15.96
N LYS A 57 -6.97 -1.93 17.08
CA LYS A 57 -7.81 -3.11 17.28
C LYS A 57 -8.94 -3.08 16.26
N VAL A 58 -9.11 -4.16 15.49
CA VAL A 58 -10.30 -4.35 14.67
C VAL A 58 -11.46 -4.70 15.60
N ALA A 59 -12.61 -4.04 15.43
CA ALA A 59 -13.77 -4.36 16.23
C ALA A 59 -14.30 -5.75 15.84
N LEU A 60 -14.81 -6.51 16.81
CA LEU A 60 -15.40 -7.83 16.53
C LEU A 60 -16.51 -7.75 15.47
N SER A 61 -17.31 -6.68 15.48
CA SER A 61 -18.35 -6.43 14.49
C SER A 61 -17.80 -6.33 13.06
N ASP A 62 -16.65 -5.69 12.86
CA ASP A 62 -16.00 -5.58 11.55
C ASP A 62 -15.55 -6.97 11.05
N LEU A 63 -15.03 -7.82 11.95
CA LEU A 63 -14.65 -9.19 11.60
C LEU A 63 -15.84 -10.06 11.22
N VAL A 64 -16.94 -9.95 11.95
CA VAL A 64 -18.17 -10.72 11.66
C VAL A 64 -18.74 -10.31 10.30
N ILE A 65 -18.76 -9.01 9.99
CA ILE A 65 -19.21 -8.51 8.69
C ILE A 65 -18.28 -9.00 7.57
N PHE A 66 -16.96 -8.85 7.75
CA PHE A 66 -15.95 -9.31 6.79
C PHE A 66 -16.10 -10.79 6.46
N THR A 67 -16.14 -11.65 7.50
CA THR A 67 -16.23 -13.11 7.33
C THR A 67 -17.53 -13.56 6.68
N ARG A 68 -18.67 -12.94 7.03
CA ARG A 68 -19.96 -13.22 6.39
C ARG A 68 -19.97 -12.82 4.92
N GLN A 69 -19.50 -11.61 4.61
CA GLN A 69 -19.46 -11.12 3.23
C GLN A 69 -18.48 -11.93 2.37
N LEU A 70 -17.33 -12.28 2.93
CA LEU A 70 -16.36 -13.16 2.28
C LEU A 70 -16.98 -14.53 1.94
N ALA A 71 -17.66 -15.16 2.90
CA ALA A 71 -18.35 -16.43 2.67
C ALA A 71 -19.39 -16.31 1.55
N THR A 72 -20.24 -15.27 1.58
CA THR A 72 -21.26 -15.06 0.54
C THR A 72 -20.65 -14.90 -0.86
N MET A 73 -19.54 -14.19 -0.99
CA MET A 73 -18.88 -14.02 -2.28
C MET A 73 -18.17 -15.30 -2.75
N ILE A 74 -17.57 -16.06 -1.84
CA ILE A 74 -16.98 -17.36 -2.15
C ILE A 74 -18.08 -18.35 -2.59
N ASP A 75 -19.21 -18.39 -1.89
CA ASP A 75 -20.37 -19.23 -2.24
C ASP A 75 -20.96 -18.84 -3.61
N ALA A 76 -20.90 -17.56 -3.97
CA ALA A 76 -21.28 -17.06 -5.29
C ALA A 76 -20.24 -17.39 -6.40
N GLY A 77 -19.13 -18.07 -6.06
CA GLY A 77 -18.11 -18.51 -7.01
C GLY A 77 -17.10 -17.44 -7.42
N LEU A 78 -17.04 -16.31 -6.70
CA LEU A 78 -16.03 -15.28 -6.97
C LEU A 78 -14.64 -15.77 -6.55
N ALA A 79 -13.62 -15.40 -7.33
CA ALA A 79 -12.24 -15.71 -6.99
C ALA A 79 -11.84 -14.99 -5.69
N MET A 80 -11.11 -15.69 -4.81
CA MET A 80 -10.73 -15.17 -3.49
C MET A 80 -10.07 -13.78 -3.53
N VAL A 81 -9.19 -13.54 -4.51
CA VAL A 81 -8.54 -12.23 -4.70
C VAL A 81 -9.57 -11.13 -5.00
N GLN A 82 -10.58 -11.42 -5.83
CA GLN A 82 -11.66 -10.47 -6.14
C GLN A 82 -12.52 -10.19 -4.92
N CYS A 83 -12.85 -11.23 -4.14
CA CYS A 83 -13.59 -11.08 -2.88
C CYS A 83 -12.85 -10.16 -1.92
N LEU A 84 -11.55 -10.39 -1.70
CA LEU A 84 -10.73 -9.59 -0.78
C LEU A 84 -10.60 -8.14 -1.24
N GLN A 85 -10.47 -7.91 -2.55
CA GLN A 85 -10.41 -6.56 -3.11
C GLN A 85 -11.74 -5.81 -2.92
N ALA A 86 -12.87 -6.46 -3.21
CA ALA A 86 -14.20 -5.89 -2.97
C ALA A 86 -14.44 -5.57 -1.48
N LEU A 87 -14.05 -6.48 -0.58
CA LEU A 87 -14.17 -6.26 0.87
C LEU A 87 -13.32 -5.08 1.34
N ALA A 88 -12.10 -4.93 0.84
CA ALA A 88 -11.25 -3.80 1.18
C ALA A 88 -11.92 -2.47 0.80
N ASP A 89 -12.55 -2.38 -0.37
CA ASP A 89 -13.20 -1.16 -0.82
C ASP A 89 -14.49 -0.85 -0.05
N GLN A 90 -15.22 -1.88 0.39
CA GLN A 90 -16.45 -1.72 1.19
C GLN A 90 -16.18 -1.46 2.68
N THR A 91 -15.00 -1.84 3.19
CA THR A 91 -14.67 -1.71 4.62
C THR A 91 -14.49 -0.24 5.01
N GLN A 92 -15.30 0.25 5.95
CA GLN A 92 -15.22 1.62 6.45
C GLN A 92 -14.04 1.83 7.41
N ASN A 93 -13.74 0.83 8.24
CA ASN A 93 -12.64 0.88 9.20
C ASN A 93 -11.30 0.88 8.46
N LYS A 94 -10.55 1.98 8.57
CA LYS A 94 -9.25 2.16 7.88
C LYS A 94 -8.25 1.06 8.24
N VAL A 95 -8.24 0.61 9.49
CA VAL A 95 -7.30 -0.40 9.97
C VAL A 95 -7.62 -1.76 9.36
N MET A 96 -8.88 -2.17 9.41
CA MET A 96 -9.33 -3.42 8.79
C MET A 96 -9.14 -3.39 7.27
N ARG A 97 -9.40 -2.25 6.62
CA ARG A 97 -9.14 -2.05 5.19
C ARG A 97 -7.68 -2.28 4.83
N ASP A 98 -6.75 -1.70 5.58
CA ASP A 98 -5.32 -1.86 5.31
C ASP A 98 -4.87 -3.32 5.52
N VAL A 99 -5.40 -3.99 6.53
CA VAL A 99 -5.17 -5.43 6.77
C VAL A 99 -5.67 -6.27 5.59
N ILE A 100 -6.91 -6.06 5.13
CA ILE A 100 -7.48 -6.81 4.00
C ILE A 100 -6.67 -6.57 2.72
N LYS A 101 -6.18 -5.34 2.48
CA LYS A 101 -5.34 -5.02 1.32
C LYS A 101 -4.00 -5.74 1.36
N ASP A 102 -3.37 -5.82 2.53
CA ASP A 102 -2.11 -6.57 2.69
C ASP A 102 -2.35 -8.07 2.46
N VAL A 103 -3.41 -8.64 3.03
CA VAL A 103 -3.82 -10.03 2.80
C VAL A 103 -4.07 -10.29 1.32
N CYS A 104 -4.82 -9.42 0.64
CA CYS A 104 -5.08 -9.52 -0.81
C CYS A 104 -3.78 -9.51 -1.61
N THR A 105 -2.85 -8.61 -1.30
CA THR A 105 -1.55 -8.51 -1.99
C THR A 105 -0.72 -9.78 -1.81
N ARG A 106 -0.75 -10.39 -0.62
CA ARG A 106 -0.02 -11.64 -0.33
C ARG A 106 -0.62 -12.84 -1.05
N VAL A 107 -1.94 -12.98 -1.01
CA VAL A 107 -2.65 -14.06 -1.70
C VAL A 107 -2.48 -13.93 -3.21
N ALA A 108 -2.54 -12.72 -3.76
CA ALA A 108 -2.21 -12.46 -5.17
C ALA A 108 -0.73 -12.77 -5.50
N GLY A 109 0.16 -12.65 -4.51
CA GLY A 109 1.58 -13.03 -4.61
C GLY A 109 1.85 -14.53 -4.45
N GLY A 110 0.84 -15.34 -4.14
CA GLY A 110 0.95 -16.80 -4.01
C GLY A 110 1.02 -17.34 -2.58
N ASP A 111 1.01 -16.49 -1.55
CA ASP A 111 0.86 -16.94 -0.16
C ASP A 111 -0.52 -17.61 0.01
N SER A 112 -0.64 -18.64 0.86
CA SER A 112 -1.96 -19.16 1.21
C SER A 112 -2.75 -18.14 2.03
N PHE A 113 -4.08 -18.22 1.95
CA PHE A 113 -4.95 -17.32 2.74
C PHE A 113 -4.68 -17.43 4.24
N SER A 114 -4.46 -18.64 4.75
CA SER A 114 -4.16 -18.86 6.17
C SER A 114 -2.86 -18.19 6.60
N GLU A 115 -1.78 -18.33 5.81
CA GLU A 115 -0.50 -17.66 6.07
C GLU A 115 -0.62 -16.14 6.02
N ALA A 116 -1.44 -15.61 5.09
CA ALA A 116 -1.68 -14.19 4.99
C ALA A 116 -2.41 -13.64 6.23
N LEU A 117 -3.39 -14.37 6.77
CA LEU A 117 -4.11 -13.98 7.99
C LEU A 117 -3.22 -14.04 9.24
N GLN A 118 -2.38 -15.08 9.38
CA GLN A 118 -1.46 -15.23 10.52
C GLN A 118 -0.48 -14.07 10.68
N LYS A 119 -0.18 -13.34 9.61
CA LYS A 119 0.67 -12.14 9.65
C LYS A 119 -0.03 -10.92 10.29
N HIS A 120 -1.32 -11.02 10.60
CA HIS A 120 -2.12 -9.96 11.22
C HIS A 120 -2.81 -10.42 12.53
N PRO A 121 -2.05 -10.83 13.57
CA PRO A 121 -2.60 -11.40 14.82
C PRO A 121 -3.37 -10.39 15.70
N GLN A 122 -3.32 -9.10 15.37
CA GLN A 122 -4.12 -8.08 16.05
C GLN A 122 -5.51 -7.89 15.42
N ALA A 123 -5.70 -8.45 14.23
CA ALA A 123 -6.96 -8.43 13.50
C ALA A 123 -7.62 -9.82 13.43
N PHE A 124 -6.83 -10.91 13.37
CA PHE A 124 -7.32 -12.29 13.26
C PHE A 124 -6.75 -13.20 14.34
#